data_AF-A0A1H6DV71-F1
#
_entry.id   AF-A0A1H6DV71-F1
#
_cell.length_a   1.000
_cell.length_b   1.000
_cell.length_c   1.000
_cell.angle_alpha   90.00
_cell.angle_beta   90.00
_cell.angle_gamma   90.00
#
_symmetry.space_group_name_H-M   'P 1'
#
loop_
_entity.id
_entity.type
_entity.pdbx_description
1 polymer ?
#
loop_
_entity_poly.entity_id
_entity_poly.type
_entity_poly.pdbx_seq_one_letter_code
_entity_poly.pdbx_strand_id
1 'polypeptide(L)'
;MADAYPSVAGVVATAAAFARFHPGLCELSVVGRSRAGRPLHLLTVGHGRRNVLVVAGPHSDERVGAATALRLAERVAHDPLLHAGADTSWHLLLCLDPDGTVRHESGPPVRRTPAAHFRHAYRPPADEQPEWAPSIRPPDGQLPESQALLDLIDELRPALQCSLHGNDLGGCWIQLTRDVPGLAEPLGKLAAEHDVPVQIGTYDALRWTVSGPGVYVLPEPGARARSDRLPADVDRSTWTRPHRHGGMTALFEVPMWAARTVADPAPHPDPSRELARLGALLRSQARRVEVLLAEVREALPAAAPDRAHLLRVVAEMAAVCPQVAAEWERLPPDAVPLTAAHLAALDIAARRIPLRAAGTLLGLLDGRPDPATTEVKAACERQLVEWADELTAGHDPVWVPVDEQVRVQSEAVLAAFRLAMGEG
;
A
#
# COMPACT_ATOMS: atom_id res chain seq x y z
N MET A 1 9.72 -13.74 18.36
CA MET A 1 9.38 -14.23 16.99
C MET A 1 10.51 -13.77 16.07
N ALA A 2 10.79 -14.46 14.96
CA ALA A 2 11.76 -13.94 13.98
C ALA A 2 11.23 -12.62 13.39
N ASP A 3 12.10 -11.64 13.15
CA ASP A 3 11.77 -10.38 12.47
C ASP A 3 11.50 -10.64 10.98
N ALA A 4 10.30 -11.17 10.70
CA ALA A 4 9.92 -11.68 9.38
C ALA A 4 8.43 -11.48 9.10
N TYR A 5 8.10 -11.13 7.85
CA TYR A 5 6.73 -11.12 7.38
C TYR A 5 6.21 -12.56 7.21
N PRO A 6 4.98 -12.86 7.68
CA PRO A 6 4.37 -14.15 7.41
C PRO A 6 4.01 -14.27 5.92
N SER A 7 3.91 -15.50 5.42
CA SER A 7 3.34 -15.77 4.10
C SER A 7 1.81 -15.81 4.16
N VAL A 8 1.14 -15.65 3.03
CA VAL A 8 -0.32 -15.79 2.88
C VAL A 8 -0.77 -17.14 3.45
N ALA A 9 -0.06 -18.23 3.11
CA ALA A 9 -0.36 -19.56 3.64
C ALA A 9 -0.15 -19.63 5.16
N GLY A 10 0.91 -19.01 5.68
CA GLY A 10 1.20 -18.94 7.12
C GLY A 10 0.13 -18.16 7.88
N VAL A 11 -0.33 -17.02 7.34
CA VAL A 11 -1.40 -16.21 7.92
C VAL A 11 -2.69 -17.00 8.02
N VAL A 12 -3.09 -17.69 6.95
CA VAL A 12 -4.30 -18.52 6.94
C VAL A 12 -4.19 -19.67 7.94
N ALA A 13 -3.03 -20.34 8.02
CA ALA A 13 -2.81 -21.40 8.99
C ALA A 13 -2.90 -20.90 10.43
N THR A 14 -2.31 -19.73 10.74
CA THR A 14 -2.42 -19.09 12.05
C THR A 14 -3.85 -18.71 12.37
N ALA A 15 -4.58 -18.08 11.44
CA ALA A 15 -5.99 -17.72 11.65
C ALA A 15 -6.89 -18.95 11.87
N ALA A 16 -6.66 -20.03 11.12
CA ALA A 16 -7.40 -21.28 11.30
C ALA A 16 -7.14 -21.92 12.67
N ALA A 17 -5.88 -21.91 13.13
CA ALA A 17 -5.54 -22.36 14.47
C ALA A 17 -6.20 -21.46 15.54
N PHE A 18 -6.10 -20.14 15.36
CA PHE A 18 -6.66 -19.15 16.28
C PHE A 18 -8.17 -19.31 16.45
N ALA A 19 -8.92 -19.47 15.36
CA ALA A 19 -10.36 -19.73 15.38
C ALA A 19 -10.71 -21.04 16.09
N ARG A 20 -9.91 -22.10 15.89
CA ARG A 20 -10.10 -23.39 16.57
C ARG A 20 -9.87 -23.32 18.08
N PHE A 21 -8.96 -22.44 18.54
CA PHE A 21 -8.68 -22.26 19.98
C PHE A 21 -9.68 -21.34 20.68
N HIS A 22 -10.47 -20.56 19.93
CA HIS A 22 -11.51 -19.68 20.46
C HIS A 22 -12.89 -20.05 19.89
N PRO A 23 -13.35 -21.32 20.07
CA PRO A 23 -14.64 -21.75 19.54
C PRO A 23 -15.76 -20.93 20.18
N GLY A 24 -16.67 -20.41 19.35
CA GLY A 24 -17.76 -19.57 19.81
C GLY A 24 -17.42 -18.08 19.98
N LEU A 25 -16.18 -17.66 19.72
CA LEU A 25 -15.81 -16.24 19.60
C LEU A 25 -15.27 -15.90 18.21
N CYS A 26 -14.54 -16.83 17.60
CA CYS A 26 -13.88 -16.63 16.31
C CYS A 26 -14.41 -17.60 15.25
N GLU A 27 -14.57 -17.12 14.02
CA GLU A 27 -14.95 -17.92 12.85
C GLU A 27 -14.06 -17.58 11.66
N LEU A 28 -13.57 -18.59 10.94
CA LEU A 28 -12.83 -18.41 9.71
C LEU A 28 -13.68 -18.92 8.54
N SER A 29 -13.95 -18.04 7.57
CA SER A 29 -14.73 -18.37 6.36
C SER A 29 -13.97 -17.98 5.09
N VAL A 30 -14.53 -18.34 3.93
CA VAL A 30 -14.05 -17.92 2.60
C VAL A 30 -15.14 -17.08 1.96
N VAL A 31 -14.82 -15.82 1.64
CA VAL A 31 -15.79 -14.83 1.13
C VAL A 31 -15.68 -14.62 -0.39
N GLY A 32 -14.70 -15.24 -1.03
CA GLY A 32 -14.50 -15.11 -2.46
C GLY A 32 -13.26 -15.84 -2.94
N ARG A 33 -12.92 -15.64 -4.21
CA ARG A 33 -11.70 -16.16 -4.82
C ARG A 33 -11.04 -15.10 -5.69
N SER A 34 -9.72 -15.11 -5.72
CA SER A 34 -8.92 -14.29 -6.63
C SER A 34 -9.04 -14.72 -8.09
N ARG A 35 -8.47 -13.93 -8.99
CA ARG A 35 -8.38 -14.24 -10.43
C ARG A 35 -7.74 -15.60 -10.72
N ALA A 36 -6.72 -15.99 -9.96
CA ALA A 36 -6.09 -17.30 -10.05
C ALA A 36 -6.74 -18.37 -9.16
N GLY A 37 -7.92 -18.08 -8.60
CA GLY A 37 -8.74 -19.03 -7.85
C GLY A 37 -8.33 -19.24 -6.38
N ARG A 38 -7.42 -18.43 -5.83
CA ARG A 38 -7.01 -18.52 -4.42
C ARG A 38 -8.14 -18.02 -3.52
N PRO A 39 -8.45 -18.72 -2.41
CA PRO A 39 -9.52 -18.30 -1.50
C PRO A 39 -9.18 -16.97 -0.82
N LEU A 40 -10.19 -16.11 -0.67
CA LEU A 40 -10.15 -14.90 0.14
C LEU A 40 -10.71 -15.24 1.53
N HIS A 41 -9.85 -15.22 2.54
CA HIS A 41 -10.20 -15.67 3.89
C HIS A 41 -10.62 -14.50 4.79
N LEU A 42 -11.75 -14.66 5.47
CA LEU A 42 -12.26 -13.73 6.45
C LEU A 42 -12.23 -14.36 7.85
N LEU A 43 -11.49 -13.74 8.77
CA LEU A 43 -11.53 -14.10 10.20
C LEU A 43 -12.47 -13.13 10.92
N THR A 44 -13.57 -13.63 11.48
CA THR A 44 -14.50 -12.85 12.31
C THR A 44 -14.19 -13.08 13.79
N VAL A 45 -14.22 -12.02 14.59
CA VAL A 45 -14.04 -12.03 16.06
C VAL A 45 -15.15 -11.22 16.71
N GLY A 46 -15.92 -11.84 17.61
CA GLY A 46 -17.06 -11.21 18.30
C GLY A 46 -18.40 -11.46 17.63
N HIS A 47 -19.48 -11.02 18.29
CA HIS A 47 -20.89 -11.22 17.89
C HIS A 47 -21.73 -9.96 18.07
N GLY A 48 -21.09 -8.79 18.09
CA GLY A 48 -21.77 -7.52 18.22
C GLY A 48 -22.50 -7.10 16.96
N ARG A 49 -23.44 -6.16 17.10
CA ARG A 49 -24.29 -5.68 16.01
C ARG A 49 -23.62 -4.66 15.09
N ARG A 50 -22.57 -3.98 15.57
CA ARG A 50 -21.78 -3.03 14.78
C ARG A 50 -20.62 -3.76 14.14
N ASN A 51 -20.34 -3.48 12.87
CA ASN A 51 -19.30 -4.19 12.14
C ASN A 51 -18.09 -3.27 11.89
N VAL A 52 -16.90 -3.80 12.15
CA VAL A 52 -15.61 -3.24 11.75
C VAL A 52 -14.99 -4.18 10.72
N LEU A 53 -14.63 -3.66 9.55
CA LEU A 53 -14.00 -4.45 8.49
C LEU A 53 -12.52 -4.05 8.38
N VAL A 54 -11.62 -5.00 8.60
CA VAL A 54 -10.17 -4.81 8.40
C VAL A 54 -9.77 -5.49 7.11
N VAL A 55 -9.11 -4.77 6.21
CA VAL A 55 -8.67 -5.26 4.89
C VAL A 55 -7.15 -5.29 4.85
N ALA A 56 -6.57 -6.49 4.81
CA ALA A 56 -5.13 -6.68 4.64
C ALA A 56 -4.76 -7.03 3.20
N GLY A 57 -3.52 -6.72 2.82
CA GLY A 57 -2.99 -6.98 1.48
C GLY A 57 -3.79 -6.35 0.34
N PRO A 58 -4.20 -5.06 0.42
CA PRO A 58 -4.83 -4.36 -0.70
C PRO A 58 -3.88 -4.22 -1.89
N HIS A 59 -2.57 -4.22 -1.64
CA HIS A 59 -1.51 -4.23 -2.66
C HIS A 59 -0.52 -5.38 -2.40
N SER A 60 -0.02 -5.94 -3.50
CA SER A 60 0.82 -7.15 -3.49
C SER A 60 2.19 -7.02 -2.84
N ASP A 61 2.75 -5.82 -2.78
CA ASP A 61 4.07 -5.53 -2.22
C ASP A 61 4.04 -5.08 -0.74
N GLU A 62 2.85 -4.92 -0.16
CA GLU A 62 2.65 -4.36 1.19
C GLU A 62 2.45 -5.47 2.24
N ARG A 63 3.56 -6.05 2.68
CA ARG A 63 3.56 -7.31 3.44
C ARG A 63 3.11 -7.24 4.90
N VAL A 64 3.04 -6.05 5.50
CA VAL A 64 2.78 -5.89 6.95
C VAL A 64 1.33 -6.17 7.33
N GLY A 65 0.37 -5.79 6.48
CA GLY A 65 -1.04 -5.74 6.86
C GLY A 65 -1.61 -7.07 7.35
N ALA A 66 -1.17 -8.20 6.77
CA ALA A 66 -1.66 -9.51 7.18
C ALA A 66 -1.19 -9.93 8.59
N ALA A 67 0.03 -9.52 8.98
CA ALA A 67 0.51 -9.70 10.36
C ALA A 67 -0.23 -8.78 11.33
N THR A 68 -0.51 -7.55 10.93
CA THR A 68 -1.32 -6.59 11.68
C THR A 68 -2.74 -7.10 11.91
N ALA A 69 -3.37 -7.70 10.90
CA ALA A 69 -4.69 -8.31 11.03
C ALA A 69 -4.69 -9.41 12.10
N LEU A 70 -3.69 -10.31 12.11
CA LEU A 70 -3.59 -11.34 13.16
C LEU A 70 -3.41 -10.71 14.56
N ARG A 71 -2.56 -9.69 14.69
CA ARG A 71 -2.38 -8.96 15.96
C ARG A 71 -3.68 -8.30 16.43
N LEU A 72 -4.46 -7.73 15.52
CA LEU A 72 -5.77 -7.14 15.84
C LEU A 72 -6.75 -8.22 16.29
N ALA A 73 -6.81 -9.37 15.61
CA ALA A 73 -7.66 -10.48 16.03
C ALA A 73 -7.30 -10.99 17.43
N GLU A 74 -6.00 -11.12 17.74
CA GLU A 74 -5.51 -11.45 19.07
C GLU A 74 -5.94 -10.40 20.12
N ARG A 75 -5.69 -9.11 19.86
CA ARG A 75 -6.06 -8.00 20.76
C ARG A 75 -7.55 -7.98 21.05
N VAL A 76 -8.38 -8.05 20.00
CA VAL A 76 -9.84 -8.02 20.11
C VAL A 76 -10.34 -9.23 20.88
N ALA A 77 -9.83 -10.44 20.63
CA ALA A 77 -10.28 -11.62 21.37
C ALA A 77 -9.91 -11.60 22.86
N HIS A 78 -8.80 -10.94 23.22
CA HIS A 78 -8.33 -10.84 24.61
C HIS A 78 -9.01 -9.72 25.41
N ASP A 79 -9.54 -8.69 24.75
CA ASP A 79 -10.15 -7.54 25.40
C ASP A 79 -11.65 -7.46 25.07
N PRO A 80 -12.53 -7.94 25.98
CA PRO A 80 -13.97 -7.87 25.82
C PRO A 80 -14.54 -6.48 25.58
N LEU A 81 -13.83 -5.41 25.98
CA LEU A 81 -14.29 -4.04 25.73
C LEU A 81 -14.29 -3.73 24.23
N LEU A 82 -13.35 -4.28 23.46
CA LEU A 82 -13.23 -4.04 22.01
C LEU A 82 -14.30 -4.76 21.17
N HIS A 83 -15.01 -5.74 21.74
CA HIS A 83 -16.08 -6.46 21.04
C HIS A 83 -17.39 -6.45 21.83
N ALA A 84 -17.48 -7.18 22.94
CA ALA A 84 -18.73 -7.32 23.69
C ALA A 84 -19.16 -6.00 24.34
N GLY A 85 -18.22 -5.26 24.92
CA GLY A 85 -18.49 -3.94 25.52
C GLY A 85 -18.92 -2.89 24.51
N ALA A 86 -18.31 -2.92 23.31
CA ALA A 86 -18.62 -2.01 22.21
C ALA A 86 -19.76 -2.46 21.29
N ASP A 87 -20.45 -3.58 21.60
CA ASP A 87 -21.43 -4.25 20.70
C ASP A 87 -20.90 -4.38 19.26
N THR A 88 -19.64 -4.80 19.12
CA THR A 88 -18.90 -4.84 17.85
C THR A 88 -18.45 -6.24 17.45
N SER A 89 -18.57 -6.55 16.16
CA SER A 89 -17.93 -7.67 15.47
C SER A 89 -16.82 -7.16 14.56
N TRP A 90 -15.65 -7.79 14.65
CA TRP A 90 -14.49 -7.47 13.83
C TRP A 90 -14.34 -8.51 12.73
N HIS A 91 -14.26 -8.08 11.47
CA HIS A 91 -14.14 -8.93 10.30
C HIS A 91 -12.81 -8.62 9.60
N LEU A 92 -11.87 -9.57 9.59
CA LEU A 92 -10.52 -9.36 9.10
C LEU A 92 -10.30 -10.15 7.80
N LEU A 93 -10.32 -9.45 6.68
CA LEU A 93 -9.98 -10.00 5.37
C LEU A 93 -8.46 -10.11 5.28
N LEU A 94 -7.95 -11.34 5.34
CA LEU A 94 -6.54 -11.61 5.63
C LEU A 94 -5.57 -11.29 4.48
N CYS A 95 -6.08 -11.26 3.24
CA CYS A 95 -5.33 -10.83 2.05
C CYS A 95 -6.31 -10.60 0.89
N LEU A 96 -6.41 -9.36 0.41
CA LEU A 96 -7.29 -8.98 -0.71
C LEU A 96 -6.69 -9.38 -2.07
N ASP A 97 -5.38 -9.21 -2.28
CA ASP A 97 -4.66 -9.63 -3.49
C ASP A 97 -3.67 -10.79 -3.22
N PRO A 98 -4.16 -12.02 -2.96
CA PRO A 98 -3.29 -13.16 -2.69
C PRO A 98 -2.47 -13.59 -3.92
N ASP A 99 -2.93 -13.26 -5.14
CA ASP A 99 -2.24 -13.63 -6.36
C ASP A 99 -0.96 -12.82 -6.55
N GLY A 100 -1.05 -11.51 -6.39
CA GLY A 100 0.13 -10.64 -6.42
C GLY A 100 1.04 -10.87 -5.21
N THR A 101 0.47 -11.02 -4.01
CA THR A 101 1.24 -11.21 -2.77
C THR A 101 2.13 -12.46 -2.84
N VAL A 102 1.60 -13.59 -3.33
CA VAL A 102 2.38 -14.84 -3.48
C VAL A 102 3.54 -14.68 -4.47
N ARG A 103 3.44 -13.81 -5.49
CA ARG A 103 4.60 -13.51 -6.37
C ARG A 103 5.70 -12.77 -5.61
N HIS A 104 5.30 -11.80 -4.80
CA HIS A 104 6.22 -11.01 -3.98
C HIS A 104 6.89 -11.84 -2.85
N GLU A 105 6.27 -12.95 -2.43
CA GLU A 105 6.87 -13.90 -1.45
C GLU A 105 8.11 -14.64 -1.95
N SER A 106 8.43 -14.57 -3.25
CA SER A 106 9.71 -15.07 -3.78
C SER A 106 10.93 -14.34 -3.20
N GLY A 107 10.73 -13.12 -2.67
CA GLY A 107 11.77 -12.35 -2.00
C GLY A 107 11.89 -12.62 -0.50
N PRO A 108 13.03 -12.26 0.11
CA PRO A 108 13.30 -12.54 1.52
C PRO A 108 12.23 -11.90 2.43
N PRO A 109 11.63 -12.65 3.38
CA PRO A 109 10.62 -12.12 4.31
C PRO A 109 11.22 -11.32 5.47
N VAL A 110 12.55 -11.25 5.58
CA VAL A 110 13.29 -10.63 6.68
C VAL A 110 13.86 -9.27 6.27
N ARG A 111 14.58 -8.63 7.21
CA ARG A 111 15.43 -7.46 6.96
C ARG A 111 16.29 -7.65 5.71
N ARG A 112 16.26 -6.66 4.84
CA ARG A 112 16.88 -6.68 3.51
C ARG A 112 17.33 -5.27 3.10
N THR A 113 18.20 -5.19 2.10
CA THR A 113 18.55 -3.91 1.46
C THR A 113 17.47 -3.51 0.45
N PRO A 114 17.39 -2.23 0.04
CA PRO A 114 16.48 -1.82 -1.03
C PRO A 114 16.69 -2.62 -2.32
N ALA A 115 17.95 -2.87 -2.73
CA ALA A 115 18.24 -3.70 -3.90
C ALA A 115 17.68 -5.12 -3.77
N ALA A 116 17.91 -5.78 -2.62
CA ALA A 116 17.41 -7.13 -2.36
C ALA A 116 15.87 -7.20 -2.28
N HIS A 117 15.21 -6.12 -1.87
CA HIS A 117 13.75 -6.05 -1.88
C HIS A 117 13.19 -5.83 -3.28
N PHE A 118 13.65 -4.79 -3.98
CA PHE A 118 13.13 -4.45 -5.29
C PHE A 118 13.46 -5.49 -6.35
N ARG A 119 14.48 -6.33 -6.14
CA ARG A 119 14.76 -7.52 -6.98
C ARG A 119 13.57 -8.47 -7.15
N HIS A 120 12.67 -8.49 -6.16
CA HIS A 120 11.48 -9.35 -6.14
C HIS A 120 10.17 -8.56 -6.16
N ALA A 121 10.25 -7.25 -6.42
CA ALA A 121 9.07 -6.40 -6.41
C ALA A 121 8.12 -6.78 -7.55
N TYR A 122 6.84 -6.86 -7.20
CA TYR A 122 5.75 -7.01 -8.14
C TYR A 122 4.59 -6.14 -7.64
N ARG A 123 4.13 -5.23 -8.49
CA ARG A 123 2.92 -4.45 -8.27
C ARG A 123 2.15 -4.38 -9.59
N PRO A 124 0.89 -4.85 -9.63
CA PRO A 124 0.11 -4.80 -10.84
C PRO A 124 -0.29 -3.35 -11.19
N PRO A 125 -0.70 -3.09 -12.45
CA PRO A 125 -1.31 -1.83 -12.86
C PRO A 125 -2.49 -1.43 -11.97
N ALA A 126 -2.84 -0.15 -11.95
CA ALA A 126 -3.87 0.37 -11.04
C ALA A 126 -5.26 -0.26 -11.27
N ASP A 127 -5.62 -0.58 -12.52
CA ASP A 127 -6.85 -1.29 -12.87
C ASP A 127 -6.80 -2.81 -12.60
N GLU A 128 -5.67 -3.31 -12.11
CA GLU A 128 -5.45 -4.68 -11.68
C GLU A 128 -5.16 -4.79 -10.16
N GLN A 129 -5.18 -3.67 -9.43
CA GLN A 129 -5.09 -3.59 -7.95
C GLN A 129 -6.52 -3.62 -7.36
N PRO A 130 -6.90 -4.64 -6.57
CA PRO A 130 -8.31 -4.85 -6.19
C PRO A 130 -9.03 -3.67 -5.52
N GLU A 131 -8.30 -2.90 -4.72
CA GLU A 131 -8.89 -1.78 -3.99
C GLU A 131 -9.17 -0.55 -4.89
N TRP A 132 -8.33 -0.37 -5.91
CA TRP A 132 -8.37 0.73 -6.88
C TRP A 132 -9.15 0.40 -8.15
N ALA A 133 -9.18 -0.86 -8.56
CA ALA A 133 -9.78 -1.31 -9.81
C ALA A 133 -11.22 -0.80 -10.01
N PRO A 134 -12.10 -0.75 -8.98
CA PRO A 134 -13.44 -0.16 -9.12
C PRO A 134 -13.49 1.29 -9.58
N SER A 135 -12.46 2.09 -9.28
CA SER A 135 -12.35 3.48 -9.71
C SER A 135 -11.97 3.63 -11.18
N ILE A 136 -11.40 2.60 -11.81
CA ILE A 136 -10.84 2.70 -13.16
C ILE A 136 -11.61 1.80 -14.14
N ARG A 137 -11.91 0.57 -13.73
CA ARG A 137 -12.59 -0.44 -14.55
C ARG A 137 -14.08 -0.09 -14.70
N PRO A 138 -14.74 -0.54 -15.78
CA PRO A 138 -16.20 -0.41 -15.91
C PRO A 138 -16.94 -1.27 -14.86
N PRO A 139 -18.17 -0.90 -14.44
CA PRO A 139 -18.89 -1.59 -13.35
C PRO A 139 -19.14 -3.09 -13.58
N ASP A 140 -19.29 -3.53 -14.82
CA ASP A 140 -19.55 -4.92 -15.23
C ASP A 140 -18.26 -5.75 -15.43
N GLY A 141 -17.10 -5.11 -15.36
CA GLY A 141 -15.80 -5.73 -15.61
C GLY A 141 -14.89 -5.77 -14.39
N GLN A 142 -15.43 -5.77 -13.17
CA GLN A 142 -14.64 -5.75 -11.93
C GLN A 142 -13.80 -7.02 -11.73
N LEU A 143 -12.72 -6.88 -10.96
CA LEU A 143 -11.92 -8.04 -10.56
C LEU A 143 -12.73 -8.89 -9.55
N PRO A 144 -12.59 -10.22 -9.55
CA PRO A 144 -13.19 -11.09 -8.54
C PRO A 144 -12.90 -10.66 -7.10
N GLU A 145 -11.67 -10.21 -6.82
CA GLU A 145 -11.23 -9.70 -5.53
C GLU A 145 -11.96 -8.41 -5.14
N SER A 146 -12.06 -7.47 -6.10
CA SER A 146 -12.79 -6.22 -5.91
C SER A 146 -14.27 -6.48 -5.66
N GLN A 147 -14.89 -7.39 -6.44
CA GLN A 147 -16.29 -7.72 -6.29
C GLN A 147 -16.57 -8.36 -4.92
N ALA A 148 -15.72 -9.31 -4.49
CA ALA A 148 -15.84 -9.92 -3.16
C ALA A 148 -15.76 -8.88 -2.03
N LEU A 149 -14.87 -7.89 -2.13
CA LEU A 149 -14.80 -6.81 -1.14
C LEU A 149 -16.04 -5.90 -1.19
N LEU A 150 -16.52 -5.53 -2.37
CA LEU A 150 -17.72 -4.71 -2.51
C LEU A 150 -18.96 -5.42 -1.93
N ASP A 151 -19.13 -6.71 -2.23
CA ASP A 151 -20.22 -7.54 -1.70
C ASP A 151 -20.12 -7.65 -0.17
N LEU A 152 -18.92 -7.88 0.36
CA LEU A 152 -18.68 -7.95 1.80
C LEU A 152 -19.00 -6.62 2.50
N ILE A 153 -18.63 -5.48 1.91
CA ILE A 153 -18.96 -4.15 2.47
C ILE A 153 -20.48 -3.95 2.49
N ASP A 154 -21.19 -4.36 1.45
CA ASP A 154 -22.65 -4.23 1.38
C ASP A 154 -23.40 -5.16 2.33
N GLU A 155 -22.87 -6.37 2.54
CA GLU A 155 -23.39 -7.34 3.49
C GLU A 155 -23.17 -6.86 4.93
N LEU A 156 -21.92 -6.54 5.29
CA LEU A 156 -21.54 -6.19 6.65
C LEU A 156 -21.96 -4.78 7.04
N ARG A 157 -22.06 -3.85 6.09
CA ARG A 157 -22.37 -2.42 6.33
C ARG A 157 -21.48 -1.84 7.45
N PRO A 158 -20.14 -1.93 7.31
CA PRO A 158 -19.23 -1.59 8.40
C PRO A 158 -19.37 -0.12 8.79
N ALA A 159 -19.37 0.15 10.09
CA ALA A 159 -19.28 1.52 10.61
C ALA A 159 -17.90 2.11 10.30
N LEU A 160 -16.87 1.27 10.38
CA LEU A 160 -15.48 1.59 10.07
C LEU A 160 -14.85 0.47 9.25
N GLN A 161 -14.31 0.81 8.09
CA GLN A 161 -13.37 -0.02 7.36
C GLN A 161 -11.94 0.47 7.62
N CYS A 162 -11.05 -0.43 8.01
CA CYS A 162 -9.63 -0.17 8.19
C CYS A 162 -8.85 -0.89 7.10
N SER A 163 -8.34 -0.15 6.10
CA SER A 163 -7.46 -0.73 5.09
C SER A 163 -6.00 -0.63 5.53
N LEU A 164 -5.32 -1.77 5.55
CA LEU A 164 -3.96 -1.91 6.09
C LEU A 164 -2.95 -1.85 4.95
N HIS A 165 -2.35 -0.67 4.78
CA HIS A 165 -1.34 -0.40 3.78
C HIS A 165 0.08 -0.45 4.34
N GLY A 166 1.06 -0.43 3.47
CA GLY A 166 2.44 -0.22 3.86
C GLY A 166 3.19 0.51 2.76
N ASN A 167 4.23 1.22 3.14
CA ASN A 167 5.13 1.84 2.18
C ASN A 167 6.54 1.27 2.32
N ASP A 168 7.22 1.09 1.18
CA ASP A 168 8.59 0.58 1.18
C ASP A 168 9.48 1.51 2.03
N LEU A 169 9.38 2.81 1.78
CA LEU A 169 10.18 3.86 2.41
C LEU A 169 9.30 5.07 2.72
N GLY A 170 9.45 5.65 3.90
CA GLY A 170 8.72 6.86 4.29
C GLY A 170 8.47 6.95 5.79
N GLY A 171 7.24 7.30 6.14
CA GLY A 171 6.77 7.43 7.52
C GLY A 171 5.38 6.84 7.70
N CYS A 172 4.85 6.90 8.92
CA CYS A 172 3.47 6.52 9.20
C CYS A 172 2.53 7.70 8.94
N TRP A 173 1.35 7.42 8.39
CA TRP A 173 0.30 8.40 8.12
C TRP A 173 -1.04 7.70 7.87
N ILE A 174 -2.12 8.47 7.83
CA ILE A 174 -3.49 7.98 7.73
C ILE A 174 -4.26 8.79 6.69
N GLN A 175 -4.99 8.09 5.83
CA GLN A 175 -6.01 8.68 4.97
C GLN A 175 -7.40 8.32 5.48
N LEU A 176 -8.30 9.30 5.50
CA LEU A 176 -9.65 9.13 5.99
C LEU A 176 -10.64 9.52 4.90
N THR A 177 -11.71 8.76 4.71
CA THR A 177 -12.80 9.17 3.82
C THR A 177 -13.84 10.05 4.51
N ARG A 178 -13.78 10.18 5.84
CA ARG A 178 -14.48 11.16 6.68
C ARG A 178 -13.59 11.49 7.86
N ASP A 179 -13.65 12.71 8.37
CA ASP A 179 -12.76 13.12 9.46
C ASP A 179 -13.04 12.32 10.76
N VAL A 180 -11.96 12.03 11.51
CA VAL A 180 -11.99 11.46 12.85
C VAL A 180 -11.21 12.42 13.75
N PRO A 181 -11.88 13.45 14.30
CA PRO A 181 -11.22 14.47 15.08
C PRO A 181 -10.41 13.88 16.23
N GLY A 182 -9.19 14.37 16.41
CA GLY A 182 -8.28 13.94 17.47
C GLY A 182 -7.36 12.78 17.09
N LEU A 183 -7.52 12.11 15.94
CA LEU A 183 -6.71 10.95 15.54
C LEU A 183 -5.22 11.26 15.35
N ALA A 184 -4.86 12.51 15.03
CA ALA A 184 -3.47 12.90 14.85
C ALA A 184 -2.63 12.82 16.15
N GLU A 185 -3.25 13.02 17.32
CA GLU A 185 -2.56 12.94 18.61
C GLU A 185 -2.06 11.52 18.95
N PRO A 186 -2.91 10.46 18.95
CA PRO A 186 -2.45 9.11 19.19
C PRO A 186 -1.47 8.63 18.10
N LEU A 187 -1.67 9.02 16.83
CA LEU A 187 -0.69 8.73 15.78
C LEU A 187 0.69 9.30 16.12
N GLY A 188 0.76 10.58 16.49
CA GLY A 188 2.02 11.24 16.85
C GLY A 188 2.70 10.64 18.08
N LYS A 189 1.92 10.22 19.09
CA LYS A 189 2.45 9.52 20.28
C LYS A 189 3.05 8.16 19.91
N LEU A 190 2.30 7.34 19.18
CA LEU A 190 2.76 6.02 18.72
C LEU A 190 4.02 6.13 17.85
N ALA A 191 4.03 7.10 16.93
CA ALA A 191 5.16 7.38 16.06
C ALA A 191 6.43 7.70 16.88
N ALA A 192 6.31 8.56 17.90
CA ALA A 192 7.42 8.92 18.78
C ALA A 192 7.90 7.75 19.66
N GLU A 193 6.98 6.95 20.21
CA GLU A 193 7.29 5.79 21.05
C GLU A 193 8.06 4.70 20.28
N HIS A 194 7.80 4.56 18.98
CA HIS A 194 8.36 3.51 18.12
C HIS A 194 9.48 3.99 17.18
N ASP A 195 9.94 5.25 17.33
CA ASP A 195 10.92 5.91 16.45
C ASP A 195 10.57 5.80 14.95
N VAL A 196 9.29 5.91 14.64
CA VAL A 196 8.77 5.97 13.26
C VAL A 196 8.38 7.42 12.95
N PRO A 197 8.87 8.03 11.86
CA PRO A 197 8.51 9.40 11.52
C PRO A 197 7.05 9.49 11.09
N VAL A 198 6.34 10.54 11.53
CA VAL A 198 5.03 10.90 10.97
C VAL A 198 5.25 11.57 9.61
N GLN A 199 4.65 11.02 8.57
CA GLN A 199 4.76 11.58 7.22
C GLN A 199 3.79 12.75 7.02
N ILE A 200 4.33 13.97 7.03
CA ILE A 200 3.56 15.21 6.92
C ILE A 200 3.54 15.81 5.49
N GLY A 201 4.08 15.07 4.52
CA GLY A 201 3.96 15.38 3.09
C GLY A 201 3.75 14.10 2.28
N THR A 202 2.75 14.09 1.40
CA THR A 202 2.48 12.95 0.51
C THR A 202 1.93 13.45 -0.82
N TYR A 203 2.31 12.77 -1.91
CA TYR A 203 1.75 13.07 -3.23
C TYR A 203 0.27 12.67 -3.32
N ASP A 204 -0.11 11.56 -2.69
CA ASP A 204 -1.43 10.95 -2.84
C ASP A 204 -2.55 11.79 -2.20
N ALA A 205 -2.20 12.57 -1.17
CA ALA A 205 -3.10 13.45 -0.43
C ALA A 205 -2.67 14.93 -0.50
N LEU A 206 -1.89 15.32 -1.53
CA LEU A 206 -1.31 16.67 -1.65
C LEU A 206 -2.35 17.81 -1.56
N ARG A 207 -3.58 17.55 -2.04
CA ARG A 207 -4.70 18.52 -2.05
C ARG A 207 -5.80 18.18 -1.04
N TRP A 208 -5.55 17.23 -0.15
CA TRP A 208 -6.55 16.77 0.82
C TRP A 208 -6.54 17.66 2.05
N THR A 209 -7.66 17.67 2.77
CA THR A 209 -7.75 18.41 4.03
C THR A 209 -6.85 17.77 5.06
N VAL A 210 -6.01 18.55 5.73
CA VAL A 210 -5.17 18.05 6.83
C VAL A 210 -5.94 18.20 8.14
N SER A 211 -6.31 17.07 8.75
CA SER A 211 -6.96 17.03 10.08
C SER A 211 -5.94 17.18 11.22
N GLY A 212 -4.70 16.77 10.97
CA GLY A 212 -3.54 17.00 11.81
C GLY A 212 -2.29 16.39 11.18
N PRO A 213 -1.12 16.47 11.83
CA PRO A 213 0.12 15.90 11.29
C PRO A 213 -0.06 14.43 10.90
N GLY A 214 0.16 14.12 9.61
CA GLY A 214 0.03 12.76 9.08
C GLY A 214 -1.40 12.23 8.96
N VAL A 215 -2.44 13.05 9.13
CA VAL A 215 -3.85 12.64 8.96
C VAL A 215 -4.52 13.49 7.89
N TYR A 216 -4.90 12.85 6.79
CA TYR A 216 -5.47 13.51 5.61
C TYR A 216 -6.88 13.02 5.34
N VAL A 217 -7.80 13.93 5.05
CA VAL A 217 -9.22 13.64 4.82
C VAL A 217 -9.56 13.88 3.36
N LEU A 218 -10.15 12.86 2.73
CA LEU A 218 -10.68 12.92 1.38
C LEU A 218 -11.64 14.12 1.28
N PRO A 219 -11.44 15.03 0.32
CA PRO A 219 -12.36 16.14 0.13
C PRO A 219 -13.76 15.68 -0.28
N GLU A 220 -14.77 16.48 0.07
CA GLU A 220 -16.16 16.24 -0.34
C GLU A 220 -16.29 16.13 -1.87
N PRO A 221 -17.26 15.34 -2.38
CA PRO A 221 -17.51 15.20 -3.82
C PRO A 221 -17.64 16.56 -4.52
N GLY A 222 -16.86 16.77 -5.58
CA GLY A 222 -16.83 18.01 -6.36
C GLY A 222 -15.77 19.04 -5.92
N ALA A 223 -15.11 18.84 -4.77
CA ALA A 223 -13.84 19.52 -4.50
C ALA A 223 -12.73 18.88 -5.37
N ARG A 224 -11.73 19.66 -5.81
CA ARG A 224 -10.57 19.15 -6.58
C ARG A 224 -9.69 18.25 -5.70
N ALA A 225 -10.14 17.01 -5.45
CA ALA A 225 -9.49 16.05 -4.58
C ALA A 225 -8.19 15.48 -5.17
N ARG A 226 -8.03 15.49 -6.50
CA ARG A 226 -6.85 15.01 -7.23
C ARG A 226 -6.63 15.82 -8.51
N SER A 227 -5.45 15.66 -9.13
CA SER A 227 -5.16 16.13 -10.49
C SER A 227 -6.26 15.68 -11.45
N ASP A 228 -6.83 16.60 -12.24
CA ASP A 228 -7.93 16.40 -13.20
C ASP A 228 -7.62 15.38 -14.33
N ARG A 229 -6.57 14.54 -14.20
CA ARG A 229 -5.98 13.71 -15.26
C ARG A 229 -5.70 12.25 -14.92
N LEU A 230 -5.97 11.81 -13.68
CA LEU A 230 -6.05 10.37 -13.40
C LEU A 230 -7.49 9.92 -13.70
N PRO A 231 -7.70 8.88 -14.54
CA PRO A 231 -9.04 8.39 -14.90
C PRO A 231 -9.79 7.71 -13.74
N ALA A 232 -9.29 7.83 -12.51
CA ALA A 232 -9.82 7.14 -11.34
C ALA A 232 -10.95 7.95 -10.69
N ASP A 233 -12.16 7.39 -10.76
CA ASP A 233 -13.33 7.87 -10.04
C ASP A 233 -13.31 7.33 -8.60
N VAL A 234 -12.81 8.15 -7.65
CA VAL A 234 -12.70 7.76 -6.24
C VAL A 234 -14.08 7.45 -5.64
N ASP A 235 -15.17 8.04 -6.16
CA ASP A 235 -16.52 7.78 -5.69
C ASP A 235 -16.98 6.35 -6.02
N ARG A 236 -16.30 5.70 -6.98
CA ARG A 236 -16.50 4.29 -7.34
C ARG A 236 -15.51 3.34 -6.66
N SER A 237 -14.54 3.86 -5.88
CA SER A 237 -13.57 3.04 -5.16
C SER A 237 -14.24 2.17 -4.09
N THR A 238 -13.51 1.15 -3.63
CA THR A 238 -13.93 0.40 -2.43
C THR A 238 -13.91 1.26 -1.17
N TRP A 239 -13.12 2.35 -1.13
CA TRP A 239 -12.95 3.21 0.04
C TRP A 239 -14.20 4.02 0.40
N THR A 240 -14.95 4.48 -0.59
CA THR A 240 -16.17 5.26 -0.39
C THR A 240 -17.41 4.37 -0.31
N ARG A 241 -17.32 3.07 -0.64
CA ARG A 241 -18.45 2.13 -0.59
C ARG A 241 -19.16 2.10 0.79
N PRO A 242 -18.45 2.10 1.94
CA PRO A 242 -19.09 2.15 3.25
C PRO A 242 -20.01 3.36 3.47
N HIS A 243 -19.79 4.49 2.77
CA HIS A 243 -20.61 5.70 2.93
C HIS A 243 -22.07 5.46 2.59
N ARG A 244 -22.37 4.52 1.68
CA ARG A 244 -23.75 4.12 1.32
C ARG A 244 -24.54 3.58 2.50
N HIS A 245 -23.85 3.07 3.51
CA HIS A 245 -24.43 2.48 4.71
C HIS A 245 -24.19 3.35 5.96
N GLY A 246 -23.73 4.58 5.78
CA GLY A 246 -23.40 5.51 6.86
C GLY A 246 -22.00 5.34 7.44
N GLY A 247 -21.24 4.32 7.03
CA GLY A 247 -19.88 4.06 7.49
C GLY A 247 -18.80 4.92 6.81
N MET A 248 -17.54 4.62 7.14
CA MET A 248 -16.35 5.28 6.58
C MET A 248 -15.17 4.32 6.43
N THR A 249 -14.10 4.79 5.78
CA THR A 249 -12.84 4.07 5.62
C THR A 249 -11.68 4.90 6.15
N ALA A 250 -10.76 4.25 6.87
CA ALA A 250 -9.45 4.75 7.26
C ALA A 250 -8.36 3.84 6.67
N LEU A 251 -7.38 4.41 5.98
CA LEU A 251 -6.23 3.73 5.43
C LEU A 251 -5.02 4.02 6.31
N PHE A 252 -4.32 2.98 6.74
CA PHE A 252 -3.21 3.08 7.68
C PHE A 252 -1.91 2.71 6.99
N GLU A 253 -1.03 3.68 6.84
CA GLU A 253 0.28 3.54 6.21
C GLU A 253 1.37 3.41 7.27
N VAL A 254 2.25 2.43 7.11
CA VAL A 254 3.42 2.21 7.98
C VAL A 254 4.64 1.85 7.12
N PRO A 255 5.83 2.39 7.41
CA PRO A 255 7.00 2.16 6.58
C PRO A 255 7.70 0.85 6.89
N MET A 256 8.25 0.20 5.85
CA MET A 256 9.26 -0.85 6.00
C MET A 256 10.62 -0.25 6.36
N TRP A 257 11.02 0.81 5.65
CA TRP A 257 12.15 1.67 6.03
C TRP A 257 11.66 3.07 6.39
N ALA A 258 12.00 3.52 7.59
CA ALA A 258 11.77 4.89 8.02
C ALA A 258 12.75 5.85 7.34
N ALA A 259 12.25 6.99 6.84
CA ALA A 259 13.05 8.12 6.37
C ALA A 259 12.67 9.38 7.13
N ARG A 260 13.58 9.99 7.87
CA ARG A 260 13.27 11.19 8.68
C ARG A 260 12.91 12.42 7.83
N THR A 261 13.35 12.46 6.58
CA THR A 261 13.09 13.57 5.65
C THR A 261 11.61 13.77 5.34
N VAL A 262 10.77 12.73 5.47
CA VAL A 262 9.31 12.86 5.25
C VAL A 262 8.56 13.48 6.42
N ALA A 263 9.26 13.78 7.52
CA ALA A 263 8.72 14.47 8.69
C ALA A 263 9.16 15.93 8.80
N ASP A 264 9.92 16.46 7.83
CA ASP A 264 10.45 17.83 7.88
C ASP A 264 9.40 18.88 7.43
N PRO A 265 8.90 19.73 8.34
CA PRO A 265 7.88 20.73 8.03
C PRO A 265 8.46 22.00 7.41
N ALA A 266 9.79 22.13 7.28
CA ALA A 266 10.40 23.33 6.78
C ALA A 266 9.91 23.63 5.34
N PRO A 267 9.44 24.86 5.06
CA PRO A 267 9.14 25.28 3.70
C PRO A 267 10.37 25.07 2.80
N HIS A 268 10.17 24.47 1.62
CA HIS A 268 11.27 24.29 0.70
C HIS A 268 11.64 25.64 0.06
N PRO A 269 12.93 26.01 -0.04
CA PRO A 269 13.34 27.33 -0.51
C PRO A 269 13.05 27.58 -1.99
N ASP A 270 13.05 26.54 -2.82
CA ASP A 270 12.78 26.62 -4.25
C ASP A 270 12.04 25.34 -4.74
N PRO A 271 10.73 25.21 -4.43
CA PRO A 271 9.98 24.00 -4.74
C PRO A 271 9.80 23.78 -6.24
N SER A 272 9.68 24.86 -7.04
CA SER A 272 9.49 24.76 -8.49
C SER A 272 10.71 24.15 -9.17
N ARG A 273 11.93 24.59 -8.80
CA ARG A 273 13.16 24.01 -9.34
C ARG A 273 13.29 22.53 -8.98
N GLU A 274 12.93 22.18 -7.75
CA GLU A 274 13.06 20.81 -7.27
C GLU A 274 12.02 19.87 -7.92
N LEU A 275 10.77 20.32 -8.10
CA LEU A 275 9.77 19.59 -8.89
C LEU A 275 10.23 19.38 -10.34
N ALA A 276 10.86 20.37 -10.97
CA ALA A 276 11.42 20.23 -12.31
C ALA A 276 12.59 19.22 -12.34
N ARG A 277 13.44 19.21 -11.30
CA ARG A 277 14.51 18.20 -11.13
C ARG A 277 13.92 16.79 -11.03
N LEU A 278 12.90 16.60 -10.19
CA LEU A 278 12.22 15.32 -10.01
C LEU A 278 11.48 14.87 -11.28
N GLY A 279 10.86 15.80 -12.01
CA GLY A 279 10.25 15.54 -13.31
C GLY A 279 11.28 15.10 -14.36
N ALA A 280 12.47 15.71 -14.37
CA ALA A 280 13.57 15.28 -15.23
C ALA A 280 14.10 13.89 -14.84
N LEU A 281 14.22 13.60 -13.54
CA LEU A 281 14.61 12.29 -13.02
C LEU A 281 13.63 11.19 -13.49
N LEU A 282 12.32 11.39 -13.28
CA LEU A 282 11.28 10.47 -13.73
C LEU A 282 11.39 10.14 -15.22
N ARG A 283 11.51 11.16 -16.07
CA ARG A 283 11.63 10.97 -17.53
C ARG A 283 12.92 10.24 -17.91
N SER A 284 14.03 10.51 -17.22
CA SER A 284 15.30 9.83 -17.46
C SER A 284 15.23 8.35 -17.10
N GLN A 285 14.70 8.05 -15.90
CA GLN A 285 14.54 6.69 -15.43
C GLN A 285 13.54 5.90 -16.29
N ALA A 286 12.43 6.51 -16.71
CA ALA A 286 11.48 5.88 -17.62
C ALA A 286 12.11 5.49 -18.97
N ARG A 287 12.89 6.39 -19.61
CA ARG A 287 13.64 6.06 -20.83
C ARG A 287 14.61 4.90 -20.61
N ARG A 288 15.26 4.84 -19.44
CA ARG A 288 16.17 3.74 -19.12
C ARG A 288 15.42 2.42 -18.96
N VAL A 289 14.25 2.44 -18.33
CA VAL A 289 13.36 1.27 -18.23
C VAL A 289 12.90 0.82 -19.63
N GLU A 290 12.55 1.74 -20.52
CA GLU A 290 12.16 1.42 -21.91
C GLU A 290 13.27 0.71 -22.69
N VAL A 291 14.53 1.15 -22.51
CA VAL A 291 15.71 0.50 -23.11
C VAL A 291 15.87 -0.92 -22.57
N LEU A 292 15.87 -1.10 -21.25
CA LEU A 292 15.99 -2.44 -20.64
C LEU A 292 14.83 -3.36 -21.06
N LEU A 293 13.61 -2.82 -21.15
CA LEU A 293 12.44 -3.57 -21.61
C LEU A 293 12.59 -4.04 -23.06
N ALA A 294 13.16 -3.20 -23.94
CA ALA A 294 13.44 -3.57 -25.32
C ALA A 294 14.49 -4.69 -25.40
N GLU A 295 15.60 -4.57 -24.67
CA GLU A 295 16.64 -5.60 -24.56
C GLU A 295 16.07 -6.95 -24.06
N VAL A 296 15.21 -6.91 -23.05
CA VAL A 296 14.53 -8.12 -22.54
C VAL A 296 13.58 -8.73 -23.57
N ARG A 297 12.87 -7.92 -24.35
CA ARG A 297 11.98 -8.42 -25.42
C ARG A 297 12.76 -9.10 -26.55
N GLU A 298 13.94 -8.60 -26.88
CA GLU A 298 14.81 -9.19 -27.89
C GLU A 298 15.45 -10.50 -27.40
N ALA A 299 15.86 -10.55 -26.12
CA ALA A 299 16.48 -11.72 -25.53
C ALA A 299 15.48 -12.87 -25.23
N LEU A 300 14.19 -12.58 -25.07
CA LEU A 300 13.18 -13.59 -24.73
C LEU A 300 12.41 -14.08 -25.95
N PRO A 301 12.15 -15.40 -26.08
CA PRO A 301 11.31 -15.94 -27.13
C PRO A 301 9.84 -15.53 -26.93
N ALA A 302 9.00 -15.80 -27.94
CA ALA A 302 7.55 -15.53 -27.93
C ALA A 302 6.90 -15.77 -26.56
N ALA A 303 6.20 -14.76 -26.06
CA ALA A 303 5.80 -14.70 -24.67
C ALA A 303 4.59 -15.60 -24.38
N ALA A 304 4.73 -16.50 -23.40
CA ALA A 304 3.58 -17.10 -22.72
C ALA A 304 2.70 -15.99 -22.10
N PRO A 305 1.39 -16.22 -21.86
CA PRO A 305 0.48 -15.19 -21.37
C PRO A 305 0.96 -14.44 -20.12
N ASP A 306 1.55 -15.16 -19.16
CA ASP A 306 2.11 -14.56 -17.93
C ASP A 306 3.26 -13.59 -18.22
N ARG A 307 4.19 -13.99 -19.10
CA ARG A 307 5.29 -13.13 -19.54
C ARG A 307 4.78 -11.90 -20.27
N ALA A 308 3.80 -12.08 -21.16
CA ALA A 308 3.21 -10.96 -21.90
C ALA A 308 2.56 -9.95 -20.95
N HIS A 309 1.91 -10.44 -19.89
CA HIS A 309 1.37 -9.61 -18.82
C HIS A 309 2.49 -8.83 -18.09
N LEU A 310 3.55 -9.49 -17.60
CA LEU A 310 4.64 -8.79 -16.90
C LEU A 310 5.36 -7.75 -17.78
N LEU A 311 5.58 -8.05 -19.06
CA LEU A 311 6.14 -7.09 -20.02
C LEU A 311 5.21 -5.88 -20.25
N ARG A 312 3.89 -6.06 -20.17
CA ARG A 312 2.91 -4.98 -20.21
C ARG A 312 2.99 -4.13 -18.95
N VAL A 313 3.05 -4.76 -17.76
CA VAL A 313 3.18 -4.05 -16.48
C VAL A 313 4.38 -3.10 -16.49
N VAL A 314 5.55 -3.58 -16.92
CA VAL A 314 6.76 -2.73 -17.01
C VAL A 314 6.58 -1.58 -18.00
N ALA A 315 5.94 -1.84 -19.16
CA ALA A 315 5.69 -0.81 -20.15
C ALA A 315 4.78 0.30 -19.61
N GLU A 316 3.73 -0.05 -18.86
CA GLU A 316 2.80 0.91 -18.26
C GLU A 316 3.46 1.74 -17.15
N MET A 317 4.31 1.12 -16.32
CA MET A 317 5.13 1.84 -15.32
C MET A 317 6.02 2.92 -15.96
N ALA A 318 6.64 2.63 -17.10
CA ALA A 318 7.42 3.63 -17.83
C ALA A 318 6.52 4.71 -18.47
N ALA A 319 5.41 4.30 -19.08
CA ALA A 319 4.53 5.18 -19.83
C ALA A 319 3.82 6.25 -18.97
N VAL A 320 3.57 5.98 -17.69
CA VAL A 320 2.92 6.95 -16.79
C VAL A 320 3.88 8.08 -16.33
N CYS A 321 5.19 7.83 -16.31
CA CYS A 321 6.18 8.74 -15.75
C CYS A 321 6.22 10.13 -16.42
N PRO A 322 6.20 10.28 -17.77
CA PRO A 322 6.19 11.59 -18.41
C PRO A 322 4.96 12.42 -18.07
N GLN A 323 3.79 11.79 -17.93
CA GLN A 323 2.55 12.48 -17.54
C GLN A 323 2.67 13.01 -16.11
N VAL A 324 3.12 12.18 -15.16
CA VAL A 324 3.32 12.56 -13.76
C VAL A 324 4.35 13.69 -13.65
N ALA A 325 5.48 13.58 -14.34
CA ALA A 325 6.50 14.63 -14.38
C ALA A 325 5.93 15.97 -14.87
N ALA A 326 5.13 15.95 -15.94
CA ALA A 326 4.49 17.16 -16.45
C ALA A 326 3.43 17.72 -15.49
N GLU A 327 2.80 16.89 -14.65
CA GLU A 327 1.88 17.35 -13.61
C GLU A 327 2.62 18.05 -12.48
N TRP A 328 3.74 17.50 -12.03
CA TRP A 328 4.60 18.11 -11.00
C TRP A 328 5.10 19.49 -11.42
N GLU A 329 5.57 19.64 -12.65
CA GLU A 329 6.04 20.91 -13.22
C GLU A 329 4.94 21.97 -13.33
N ARG A 330 3.67 21.54 -13.36
CA ARG A 330 2.51 22.42 -13.45
C ARG A 330 1.82 22.64 -12.10
N LEU A 331 2.36 22.09 -11.01
CA LEU A 331 1.86 22.39 -9.67
C LEU A 331 2.08 23.87 -9.37
N PRO A 332 1.01 24.66 -9.15
CA PRO A 332 1.17 26.07 -8.81
C PRO A 332 1.86 26.18 -7.44
N PRO A 333 2.92 26.99 -7.28
CA PRO A 333 3.61 27.17 -6.00
C PRO A 333 2.67 27.62 -4.88
N ASP A 334 1.66 28.41 -5.22
CA ASP A 334 0.73 29.02 -4.26
C ASP A 334 -0.45 28.11 -3.89
N ALA A 335 -0.62 26.97 -4.58
CA ALA A 335 -1.77 26.09 -4.36
C ALA A 335 -1.59 25.19 -3.11
N VAL A 336 -0.36 24.79 -2.80
CA VAL A 336 0.03 24.02 -1.62
C VAL A 336 1.46 24.42 -1.26
N PRO A 337 1.71 25.08 -0.10
CA PRO A 337 3.07 25.41 0.33
C PRO A 337 3.89 24.12 0.51
N LEU A 338 4.79 23.83 -0.42
CA LEU A 338 5.56 22.59 -0.40
C LEU A 338 6.69 22.67 0.63
N THR A 339 6.69 21.71 1.55
CA THR A 339 7.74 21.52 2.55
C THR A 339 8.81 20.54 2.05
N ALA A 340 9.93 20.45 2.78
CA ALA A 340 10.94 19.41 2.56
C ALA A 340 10.32 17.99 2.57
N ALA A 341 9.38 17.71 3.48
CA ALA A 341 8.65 16.44 3.52
C ALA A 341 7.89 16.10 2.23
N HIS A 342 7.24 17.10 1.61
CA HIS A 342 6.53 16.89 0.36
C HIS A 342 7.48 16.47 -0.77
N LEU A 343 8.62 17.14 -0.88
CA LEU A 343 9.58 16.86 -1.94
C LEU A 343 10.34 15.56 -1.69
N ALA A 344 10.62 15.22 -0.43
CA ALA A 344 11.16 13.92 -0.07
C ALA A 344 10.21 12.77 -0.46
N ALA A 345 8.90 12.90 -0.19
CA ALA A 345 7.91 11.90 -0.60
C ALA A 345 7.82 11.75 -2.12
N LEU A 346 7.91 12.86 -2.88
CA LEU A 346 7.93 12.84 -4.34
C LEU A 346 9.21 12.18 -4.90
N ASP A 347 10.37 12.45 -4.31
CA ASP A 347 11.64 11.80 -4.70
C ASP A 347 11.59 10.29 -4.45
N ILE A 348 11.09 9.86 -3.28
CA ILE A 348 10.87 8.44 -2.98
C ILE A 348 9.94 7.80 -4.02
N ALA A 349 8.82 8.44 -4.34
CA ALA A 349 7.88 7.94 -5.34
C ALA A 349 8.53 7.83 -6.73
N ALA A 350 9.30 8.85 -7.14
CA ALA A 350 10.00 8.87 -8.42
C ALA A 350 10.97 7.69 -8.58
N ARG A 351 11.71 7.36 -7.51
CA ARG A 351 12.71 6.30 -7.50
C ARG A 351 12.12 4.89 -7.38
N ARG A 352 10.96 4.73 -6.74
CA ARG A 352 10.30 3.42 -6.57
C ARG A 352 9.80 2.82 -7.88
N ILE A 353 9.28 3.65 -8.79
CA ILE A 353 8.73 3.18 -10.09
C ILE A 353 9.77 2.40 -10.91
N PRO A 354 10.96 2.94 -11.24
CA PRO A 354 11.97 2.21 -12.01
C PRO A 354 12.58 1.03 -11.26
N LEU A 355 12.69 1.10 -9.93
CA LEU A 355 13.14 -0.04 -9.11
C LEU A 355 12.19 -1.24 -9.22
N ARG A 356 10.87 -1.00 -9.16
CA ARG A 356 9.84 -2.04 -9.38
C ARG A 356 9.88 -2.60 -10.81
N ALA A 357 10.08 -1.74 -11.80
CA ALA A 357 10.24 -2.16 -13.18
C ALA A 357 11.46 -3.07 -13.37
N ALA A 358 12.62 -2.68 -12.84
CA ALA A 358 13.84 -3.49 -12.87
C ALA A 358 13.68 -4.83 -12.17
N GLY A 359 13.05 -4.87 -10.99
CA GLY A 359 12.69 -6.12 -10.30
C GLY A 359 11.85 -7.06 -11.15
N THR A 360 10.81 -6.52 -11.78
CA THR A 360 9.91 -7.28 -12.66
C THR A 360 10.65 -7.84 -13.88
N LEU A 361 11.52 -7.04 -14.51
CA LEU A 361 12.38 -7.49 -15.62
C LEU A 361 13.35 -8.59 -15.19
N LEU A 362 13.94 -8.49 -14.00
CA LEU A 362 14.83 -9.51 -13.46
C LEU A 362 14.11 -10.83 -13.18
N GLY A 363 12.88 -10.77 -12.66
CA GLY A 363 12.03 -11.95 -12.49
C GLY A 363 11.70 -12.64 -13.82
N LEU A 364 11.54 -11.88 -14.91
CA LEU A 364 11.34 -12.42 -16.25
C LEU A 364 12.56 -13.17 -16.82
N LEU A 365 13.76 -12.81 -16.38
CA LEU A 365 15.04 -13.38 -16.81
C LEU A 365 15.51 -14.55 -15.93
N ASP A 366 14.83 -14.83 -14.82
CA ASP A 366 15.20 -15.94 -13.94
C ASP A 366 14.99 -17.32 -14.59
N GLY A 367 15.91 -18.26 -14.30
CA GLY A 367 15.83 -19.65 -14.75
C GLY A 367 16.15 -19.91 -16.23
N ARG A 368 16.73 -18.95 -16.96
CA ARG A 368 17.08 -19.10 -18.39
C ARG A 368 18.58 -18.83 -18.61
N PRO A 369 19.44 -19.85 -18.60
CA PRO A 369 20.87 -19.65 -18.85
C PRO A 369 21.16 -19.70 -20.35
N ASP A 370 20.90 -18.61 -21.06
CA ASP A 370 21.44 -18.38 -22.41
C ASP A 370 22.32 -17.11 -22.39
N PRO A 371 23.30 -16.97 -23.29
CA PRO A 371 24.23 -15.83 -23.25
C PRO A 371 23.53 -14.47 -23.35
N ALA A 372 22.48 -14.35 -24.17
CA ALA A 372 21.76 -13.10 -24.38
C ALA A 372 20.96 -12.71 -23.13
N THR A 373 20.22 -13.63 -22.51
CA THR A 373 19.52 -13.35 -21.26
C THR A 373 20.47 -13.08 -20.10
N THR A 374 21.65 -13.70 -20.08
CA THR A 374 22.67 -13.47 -19.04
C THR A 374 23.22 -12.04 -19.09
N GLU A 375 23.53 -11.53 -20.29
CA GLU A 375 24.03 -10.16 -20.46
C GLU A 375 22.99 -9.11 -20.05
N VAL A 376 21.75 -9.27 -20.54
CA VAL A 376 20.63 -8.37 -20.21
C VAL A 376 20.29 -8.43 -18.72
N LYS A 377 20.34 -9.62 -18.12
CA LYS A 377 20.15 -9.78 -16.67
C LYS A 377 21.21 -9.01 -15.89
N ALA A 378 22.48 -9.14 -16.25
CA ALA A 378 23.56 -8.41 -15.59
C ALA A 378 23.40 -6.89 -15.75
N ALA A 379 22.89 -6.41 -16.90
CA ALA A 379 22.57 -4.99 -17.10
C ALA A 379 21.43 -4.51 -16.18
N CYS A 380 20.37 -5.30 -16.06
CA CYS A 380 19.26 -5.02 -15.14
C CYS A 380 19.70 -5.05 -13.67
N GLU A 381 20.55 -6.01 -13.26
CA GLU A 381 21.08 -6.11 -11.90
C GLU A 381 21.95 -4.89 -11.53
N ARG A 382 22.86 -4.49 -12.43
CA ARG A 382 23.66 -3.28 -12.22
C ARG A 382 22.78 -2.04 -12.06
N GLN A 383 21.77 -1.89 -12.93
CA GLN A 383 20.86 -0.74 -12.86
C GLN A 383 20.03 -0.72 -11.58
N LEU A 384 19.53 -1.88 -11.14
CA LEU A 384 18.79 -2.02 -9.89
C LEU A 384 19.65 -1.60 -8.69
N VAL A 385 20.90 -2.08 -8.63
CA VAL A 385 21.83 -1.74 -7.54
C VAL A 385 22.13 -0.24 -7.54
N GLU A 386 22.46 0.34 -8.70
CA GLU A 386 22.71 1.78 -8.82
C GLU A 386 21.54 2.63 -8.30
N TRP A 387 20.30 2.35 -8.76
CA TRP A 387 19.13 3.10 -8.30
C TRP A 387 18.81 2.86 -6.81
N ALA A 388 19.07 1.66 -6.29
CA ALA A 388 18.89 1.35 -4.89
C ALA A 388 19.92 2.07 -4.00
N ASP A 389 21.15 2.21 -4.47
CA ASP A 389 22.21 2.97 -3.80
C ASP A 389 21.88 4.46 -3.80
N GLU A 390 21.38 5.00 -4.91
CA GLU A 390 20.91 6.40 -4.96
C GLU A 390 19.73 6.65 -4.00
N LEU A 391 18.76 5.72 -3.93
CA LEU A 391 17.64 5.80 -2.98
C LEU A 391 18.17 5.80 -1.53
N THR A 392 19.14 4.93 -1.25
CA THR A 392 19.76 4.83 0.09
C THR A 392 20.51 6.10 0.45
N ALA A 393 21.33 6.63 -0.46
CA ALA A 393 22.10 7.84 -0.26
C ALA A 393 21.23 9.09 -0.09
N GLY A 394 20.07 9.15 -0.76
CA GLY A 394 19.16 10.30 -0.70
C GLY A 394 18.28 10.35 0.54
N HIS A 395 17.97 9.21 1.18
CA HIS A 395 16.94 9.15 2.22
C HIS A 395 17.36 8.48 3.53
N ASP A 396 18.56 7.90 3.59
CA ASP A 396 19.09 7.17 4.77
C ASP A 396 18.06 6.21 5.40
N PRO A 397 17.56 5.22 4.61
CA PRO A 397 16.47 4.35 5.02
C PRO A 397 16.85 3.46 6.21
N VAL A 398 16.11 3.58 7.32
CA VAL A 398 16.30 2.75 8.53
C VAL A 398 15.26 1.65 8.59
N TRP A 399 15.68 0.39 8.66
CA TRP A 399 14.75 -0.74 8.77
C TRP A 399 13.92 -0.65 10.05
N VAL A 400 12.60 -0.67 9.91
CA VAL A 400 11.66 -0.79 11.03
C VAL A 400 11.41 -2.28 11.26
N PRO A 401 11.66 -2.83 12.47
CA PRO A 401 11.33 -4.23 12.74
C PRO A 401 9.85 -4.52 12.48
N VAL A 402 9.53 -5.71 11.95
CA VAL A 402 8.17 -6.12 11.58
C VAL A 402 7.22 -6.04 12.78
N ASP A 403 7.64 -6.39 14.00
CA ASP A 403 6.79 -6.24 15.20
C ASP A 403 6.46 -4.77 15.49
N GLU A 404 7.39 -3.84 15.24
CA GLU A 404 7.16 -2.40 15.41
C GLU A 404 6.23 -1.85 14.33
N GLN A 405 6.39 -2.29 13.07
CA GLN A 405 5.44 -1.96 11.99
C GLN A 405 4.02 -2.40 12.35
N VAL A 406 3.87 -3.65 12.80
CA VAL A 406 2.60 -4.24 13.23
C VAL A 406 2.01 -3.48 14.43
N ARG A 407 2.84 -3.10 15.40
CA ARG A 407 2.41 -2.38 16.60
C ARG A 407 1.91 -0.98 16.26
N VAL A 408 2.67 -0.20 15.52
CA VAL A 408 2.25 1.15 15.08
C VAL A 408 0.93 1.07 14.31
N GLN A 409 0.81 0.15 13.35
CA GLN A 409 -0.39 0.03 12.53
C GLN A 409 -1.60 -0.48 13.33
N SER A 410 -1.45 -1.51 14.17
CA SER A 410 -2.56 -2.05 14.97
C SER A 410 -3.04 -1.08 16.04
N GLU A 411 -2.15 -0.39 16.75
CA GLU A 411 -2.54 0.60 17.76
C GLU A 411 -3.20 1.83 17.13
N ALA A 412 -2.75 2.26 15.94
CA ALA A 412 -3.41 3.32 15.18
C ALA A 412 -4.84 2.92 14.76
N VAL A 413 -5.05 1.68 14.33
CA VAL A 413 -6.38 1.12 14.03
C VAL A 413 -7.28 1.14 15.27
N LEU A 414 -6.76 0.70 16.42
CA LEU A 414 -7.53 0.69 17.67
C LEU A 414 -7.83 2.12 18.16
N ALA A 415 -6.93 3.08 17.97
CA ALA A 415 -7.17 4.49 18.27
C ALA A 415 -8.28 5.07 17.38
N ALA A 416 -8.24 4.81 16.07
CA ALA A 416 -9.29 5.23 15.15
C ALA A 416 -10.64 4.59 15.50
N PHE A 417 -10.66 3.30 15.85
CA PHE A 417 -11.87 2.61 16.31
C PHE A 417 -12.49 3.30 17.54
N ARG A 418 -11.71 3.52 18.62
CA ARG A 418 -12.22 4.15 19.86
C ARG A 418 -12.81 5.54 19.60
N LEU A 419 -12.11 6.35 18.81
CA LEU A 419 -12.55 7.70 18.45
C LEU A 419 -13.81 7.68 17.56
N ALA A 420 -13.87 6.80 16.56
CA ALA A 420 -15.00 6.70 15.64
C ALA A 420 -16.26 6.12 16.31
N MET A 421 -16.10 5.28 17.33
CA MET A 421 -17.19 4.58 18.01
C MET A 421 -17.69 5.28 19.27
N GLY A 422 -17.07 6.40 19.67
CA GLY A 422 -17.51 7.27 20.76
C GLY A 422 -17.07 6.82 22.16
N GLU A 423 -15.95 6.11 22.28
CA GLU A 423 -15.36 5.66 23.56
C GLU A 423 -14.22 6.59 24.05
N GLY A 424 -14.31 7.89 23.72
CA GLY A 424 -13.32 8.91 24.09
C GLY A 424 -13.47 9.44 25.51
#